data_AF-A0AA95MV48-F1
#
_entry.id   AF-A0AA95MV48-F1
#
_cell.length_a   1.000
_cell.length_b   1.000
_cell.length_c   1.000
_cell.angle_alpha   90.00
_cell.angle_beta   90.00
_cell.angle_gamma   90.00
#
_symmetry.space_group_name_H-M   'P 1'
#
loop_
_entity.id
_entity.type
_entity.pdbx_description
1 polymer ?
#
loop_
_entity_poly.entity_id
_entity_poly.type
_entity_poly.pdbx_seq_one_letter_code
_entity_poly.pdbx_strand_id
1 'polypeptide(L)'
;MKIDLKIFKSFMELYYNWRYWGNLYKSMKRHSQFNNTNKELSLSYINKPGIAFSFDDSYRINDWYQYGKDLFGYYDVKVTFNINAIHHFEGKRKHTQEEIDKLLELQSSGHEIAHHGYKHRKATDYSNEFGLNKWVEDEIVSLFNWMENQSHSITKEKFKKPVSFAFPHFVYNFDNIKELIPRHFKIARGHMIKDNLTSFNHTGFAPSICLDAFYSSNLYFVKKMMKIAKKSGRNLIITSHSILPKEIDWADFGWGEESIKSGTWRTTPTTIQAIIDAARKSDLEFYTTSEVAGVATFIDPNFEKYVRKLISNPSAEWIPISELCLIKEMDLSNKGISNLDGIQYFINLEKLNLNNNKITDFRLLEKLPKLKGLNSDNNPVKSVPRKRLSGV
;
A
#
# COMPACT_ATOMS: atom_id res chain seq x y z
N MET A 1 -0.24 35.13 37.90
CA MET A 1 -0.74 33.82 37.42
C MET A 1 0.35 33.22 36.54
N LYS A 2 1.16 32.28 37.05
CA LYS A 2 2.17 31.58 36.23
C LYS A 2 1.44 30.55 35.38
N ILE A 3 1.25 30.84 34.09
CA ILE A 3 0.76 29.85 33.14
C ILE A 3 1.82 28.74 33.07
N ASP A 4 1.40 27.50 33.32
CA ASP A 4 2.28 26.34 33.19
C ASP A 4 2.75 26.23 31.72
N LEU A 5 4.06 26.39 31.52
CA LEU A 5 4.71 26.36 30.21
C LEU A 5 4.43 25.04 29.46
N LYS A 6 4.19 23.93 30.16
CA LYS A 6 3.81 22.65 29.54
C LYS A 6 2.40 22.70 28.97
N ILE A 7 1.45 23.27 29.71
CA ILE A 7 0.05 23.43 29.27
C ILE A 7 0.00 24.39 28.07
N PHE A 8 0.73 25.50 28.13
CA PHE A 8 0.80 26.45 27.02
C PHE A 8 1.41 25.85 25.75
N LYS A 9 2.52 25.10 25.88
CA LYS A 9 3.16 24.40 24.75
C LYS A 9 2.21 23.37 24.12
N SER A 10 1.53 22.57 24.94
CA SER A 10 0.54 21.59 24.49
C SER A 10 -0.64 22.25 23.76
N PHE A 11 -1.14 23.38 24.26
CA PHE A 11 -2.22 24.13 23.61
C PHE A 11 -1.78 24.68 22.24
N MET A 12 -0.57 25.24 22.15
CA MET A 12 -0.02 25.74 20.89
C MET A 12 0.17 24.62 19.86
N GLU A 13 0.67 23.45 20.28
CA GLU A 13 0.80 22.27 19.42
C GLU A 13 -0.56 21.82 18.86
N LEU A 14 -1.61 21.76 19.70
CA LEU A 14 -2.98 21.46 19.27
C LEU A 14 -3.54 22.49 18.28
N TYR A 15 -3.28 23.78 18.51
CA TYR A 15 -3.71 24.86 17.62
C TYR A 15 -3.05 24.77 16.24
N TYR A 16 -1.72 24.61 16.18
CA TYR A 16 -0.99 24.48 14.92
C TYR A 16 -1.40 23.21 14.17
N ASN A 17 -1.57 22.10 14.89
CA ASN A 17 -2.09 20.87 14.31
C ASN A 17 -3.46 21.10 13.66
N TRP A 18 -4.41 21.68 14.38
CA TRP A 18 -5.75 21.94 13.86
C TRP A 18 -5.74 22.86 12.64
N ARG A 19 -4.91 23.91 12.67
CA ARG A 19 -4.76 24.85 11.56
C ARG A 19 -4.16 24.17 10.32
N TYR A 20 -3.13 23.35 10.50
CA TYR A 20 -2.50 22.59 9.43
C TYR A 20 -3.51 21.66 8.74
N TRP A 21 -4.15 20.77 9.50
CA TRP A 21 -5.12 19.82 8.96
C TRP A 21 -6.37 20.51 8.38
N GLY A 22 -6.79 21.62 8.99
CA GLY A 22 -7.87 22.46 8.48
C GLY A 22 -7.54 23.11 7.13
N ASN A 23 -6.32 23.61 6.96
CA ASN A 23 -5.86 24.18 5.69
C ASN A 23 -5.73 23.11 4.61
N LEU A 24 -5.20 21.94 4.95
CA LEU A 24 -5.12 20.79 4.05
C LEU A 24 -6.51 20.37 3.57
N TYR A 25 -7.46 20.18 4.49
CA TYR A 25 -8.85 19.87 4.16
C TYR A 25 -9.49 20.95 3.26
N LYS A 26 -9.29 22.24 3.56
CA LYS A 26 -9.79 23.34 2.72
C LYS A 26 -9.15 23.35 1.33
N SER A 27 -7.88 23.00 1.22
CA SER A 27 -7.20 22.87 -0.08
C SER A 27 -7.82 21.74 -0.89
N MET A 28 -7.94 20.55 -0.30
CA MET A 28 -8.53 19.39 -0.96
C MET A 28 -9.95 19.68 -1.42
N LYS A 29 -10.79 20.25 -0.55
CA LYS A 29 -12.19 20.59 -0.88
C LYS A 29 -12.30 21.58 -2.04
N ARG A 30 -11.38 22.53 -2.16
CA ARG A 30 -11.39 23.55 -3.24
C ARG A 30 -10.96 22.97 -4.58
N HIS A 31 -10.05 22.00 -4.59
CA HIS A 31 -9.41 21.51 -5.81
C HIS A 31 -9.92 20.13 -6.24
N SER A 32 -10.67 19.41 -5.40
CA SER A 32 -11.41 18.23 -5.82
C SER A 32 -12.56 18.67 -6.74
N GLN A 33 -12.30 18.76 -8.05
CA GLN A 33 -13.34 18.98 -9.05
C GLN A 33 -14.35 17.82 -8.96
N PHE A 34 -15.64 18.15 -8.84
CA PHE A 34 -16.72 17.17 -8.82
C PHE A 34 -17.19 16.96 -10.26
N ASN A 35 -16.63 15.99 -10.96
CA ASN A 35 -17.22 15.56 -12.23
C ASN A 35 -18.47 14.75 -11.92
N ASN A 36 -19.61 15.41 -12.02
CA ASN A 36 -20.93 14.87 -11.74
C ASN A 36 -21.46 14.06 -12.93
N THR A 37 -20.62 13.20 -13.51
CA THR A 37 -20.95 12.40 -14.68
C THR A 37 -20.78 10.93 -14.37
N ASN A 38 -21.90 10.21 -14.48
CA ASN A 38 -22.09 8.76 -14.41
C ASN A 38 -22.33 8.20 -13.01
N LYS A 39 -23.55 8.49 -12.57
CA LYS A 39 -24.31 7.81 -11.53
C LYS A 39 -24.73 6.40 -12.00
N GLU A 40 -23.80 5.58 -12.48
CA GLU A 40 -24.08 4.16 -12.72
C GLU A 40 -23.74 3.37 -11.47
N LEU A 41 -24.81 2.92 -10.80
CA LEU A 41 -24.77 2.00 -9.68
C LEU A 41 -24.19 0.66 -10.11
N SER A 42 -23.00 0.35 -9.57
CA SER A 42 -22.49 -0.98 -9.18
C SER A 42 -20.97 -0.87 -9.07
N LEU A 43 -20.48 -0.14 -8.06
CA LEU A 43 -19.04 0.07 -7.84
C LEU A 43 -18.40 -1.22 -7.31
N SER A 44 -18.00 -2.09 -8.23
CA SER A 44 -17.14 -3.25 -7.96
C SER A 44 -15.82 -2.83 -7.30
N TYR A 45 -15.02 -3.77 -6.80
CA TYR A 45 -13.67 -3.52 -6.24
C TYR A 45 -12.81 -2.57 -7.10
N ILE A 46 -13.02 -2.53 -8.41
CA ILE A 46 -12.31 -1.69 -9.37
C ILE A 46 -13.02 -0.34 -9.55
N ASN A 47 -12.24 0.76 -9.53
CA ASN A 47 -12.72 2.14 -9.59
C ASN A 47 -13.60 2.59 -8.40
N LYS A 48 -13.75 1.77 -7.37
CA LYS A 48 -14.36 2.21 -6.11
C LYS A 48 -13.39 3.18 -5.42
N PRO A 49 -13.85 4.32 -4.87
CA PRO A 49 -12.98 5.19 -4.11
C PRO A 49 -12.45 4.42 -2.89
N GLY A 50 -11.15 4.56 -2.62
CA GLY A 50 -10.50 3.82 -1.55
C GLY A 50 -9.39 4.58 -0.84
N ILE A 51 -8.69 3.83 0.00
CA ILE A 51 -7.53 4.28 0.77
C ILE A 51 -6.37 3.33 0.47
N ALA A 52 -5.18 3.87 0.27
CA ALA A 52 -3.94 3.09 0.24
C ALA A 52 -3.03 3.52 1.38
N PHE A 53 -2.67 2.59 2.26
CA PHE A 53 -1.63 2.82 3.25
C PHE A 53 -0.26 2.52 2.64
N SER A 54 0.71 3.38 2.92
CA SER A 54 2.07 3.30 2.42
C SER A 54 3.05 3.54 3.56
N PHE A 55 3.96 2.61 3.82
CA PHE A 55 4.88 2.66 4.95
C PHE A 55 6.32 2.76 4.47
N ASP A 56 7.02 3.80 4.91
CA ASP A 56 8.37 4.13 4.46
C ASP A 56 9.44 3.65 5.45
N ASP A 57 10.59 3.30 4.87
CA ASP A 57 11.87 2.96 5.50
C ASP A 57 12.02 1.53 6.05
N SER A 58 12.95 0.79 5.45
CA SER A 58 13.30 -0.59 5.81
C SER A 58 13.72 -0.82 7.26
N TYR A 59 14.21 0.18 7.97
CA TYR A 59 14.60 -0.04 9.37
C TYR A 59 13.40 -0.23 10.30
N ARG A 60 12.16 -0.05 9.80
CA ARG A 60 10.90 -0.26 10.53
C ARG A 60 10.28 -1.65 10.29
N ILE A 61 10.94 -2.56 9.59
CA ILE A 61 10.39 -3.89 9.25
C ILE A 61 9.86 -4.63 10.47
N ASN A 62 10.57 -4.58 11.59
CA ASN A 62 10.13 -5.25 12.82
C ASN A 62 8.82 -4.65 13.36
N ASP A 63 8.64 -3.33 13.29
CA ASP A 63 7.41 -2.65 13.71
C ASP A 63 6.24 -3.06 12.81
N TRP A 64 6.48 -3.05 11.50
CA TRP A 64 5.48 -3.46 10.51
C TRP A 64 5.04 -4.90 10.70
N TYR A 65 5.99 -5.79 10.94
CA TYR A 65 5.72 -7.20 11.10
C TYR A 65 5.03 -7.48 12.44
N GLN A 66 5.57 -6.96 13.54
CA GLN A 66 5.05 -7.23 14.88
C GLN A 66 3.67 -6.61 15.12
N TYR A 67 3.42 -5.39 14.64
CA TYR A 67 2.20 -4.66 14.96
C TYR A 67 1.26 -4.47 13.76
N GLY A 68 1.75 -4.63 12.53
CA GLY A 68 0.97 -4.47 11.30
C GLY A 68 0.40 -5.79 10.77
N LYS A 69 1.20 -6.88 10.75
CA LYS A 69 0.82 -8.16 10.10
C LYS A 69 -0.56 -8.66 10.51
N ASP A 70 -0.76 -8.85 11.82
CA ASP A 70 -2.04 -9.37 12.34
C ASP A 70 -3.17 -8.34 12.25
N LEU A 71 -2.86 -7.04 12.41
CA LEU A 71 -3.82 -5.96 12.25
C LEU A 71 -4.40 -5.96 10.83
N PHE A 72 -3.53 -5.93 9.82
CA PHE A 72 -3.96 -5.91 8.42
C PHE A 72 -4.62 -7.23 8.02
N GLY A 73 -4.10 -8.38 8.48
CA GLY A 73 -4.72 -9.69 8.24
C GLY A 73 -6.13 -9.82 8.83
N TYR A 74 -6.35 -9.35 10.06
CA TYR A 74 -7.67 -9.36 10.70
C TYR A 74 -8.69 -8.54 9.91
N TYR A 75 -8.26 -7.40 9.37
CA TYR A 75 -9.09 -6.49 8.60
C TYR A 75 -9.06 -6.76 7.09
N ASP A 76 -8.41 -7.81 6.59
CA ASP A 76 -8.29 -8.08 5.15
C ASP A 76 -7.88 -6.81 4.36
N VAL A 77 -6.89 -6.09 4.89
CA VAL A 77 -6.37 -4.84 4.31
C VAL A 77 -4.99 -5.11 3.74
N LYS A 78 -4.77 -4.71 2.48
CA LYS A 78 -3.44 -4.71 1.88
C LYS A 78 -2.83 -3.32 1.94
N VAL A 79 -1.52 -3.27 2.09
CA VAL A 79 -0.75 -2.03 2.24
C VAL A 79 0.52 -2.12 1.40
N THR A 80 1.19 -0.98 1.23
CA THR A 80 2.49 -0.88 0.56
C THR A 80 3.59 -0.64 1.59
N PHE A 81 4.65 -1.44 1.57
CA PHE A 81 5.89 -1.22 2.32
C PHE A 81 7.00 -0.79 1.36
N ASN A 82 7.47 0.44 1.47
CA ASN A 82 8.51 0.99 0.61
C ASN A 82 9.88 0.73 1.26
N ILE A 83 10.71 -0.09 0.60
CA ILE A 83 11.97 -0.55 1.16
C ILE A 83 13.18 0.10 0.48
N ASN A 84 14.21 0.35 1.26
CA ASN A 84 15.56 0.71 0.85
C ASN A 84 16.54 -0.36 1.32
N ALA A 85 17.69 -0.57 0.68
CA ALA A 85 18.61 -1.65 1.06
C ALA A 85 19.53 -1.30 2.23
N ILE A 86 19.81 0.00 2.43
CA ILE A 86 20.74 0.47 3.47
C ILE A 86 19.99 1.30 4.51
N HIS A 87 20.06 0.88 5.77
CA HIS A 87 19.43 1.55 6.90
C HIS A 87 20.13 2.89 7.19
N HIS A 88 19.44 4.03 7.05
CA HIS A 88 20.06 5.36 7.14
C HIS A 88 20.35 5.85 8.56
N PHE A 89 19.56 5.46 9.58
CA PHE A 89 19.78 5.88 10.98
C PHE A 89 20.63 4.90 11.80
N GLU A 90 20.79 3.67 11.34
CA GLU A 90 21.58 2.62 12.00
C GLU A 90 23.05 2.60 11.56
N GLY A 91 23.48 3.58 10.77
CA GLY A 91 24.85 3.67 10.31
C GLY A 91 25.29 2.46 9.46
N LYS A 92 24.64 2.27 8.29
CA LYS A 92 25.18 1.46 7.17
C LYS A 92 25.09 -0.07 7.32
N ARG A 93 24.14 -0.61 8.09
CA ARG A 93 23.92 -2.07 8.07
C ARG A 93 23.00 -2.49 6.92
N LYS A 94 23.22 -3.72 6.46
CA LYS A 94 22.34 -4.44 5.52
C LYS A 94 21.23 -5.14 6.31
N HIS A 95 20.18 -5.54 5.60
CA HIS A 95 19.16 -6.44 6.14
C HIS A 95 19.77 -7.75 6.60
N THR A 96 19.28 -8.23 7.73
CA THR A 96 19.41 -9.62 8.15
C THR A 96 18.53 -10.52 7.28
N GLN A 97 18.85 -11.81 7.22
CA GLN A 97 17.98 -12.77 6.54
C GLN A 97 16.59 -12.83 7.17
N GLU A 98 16.48 -12.64 8.49
CA GLU A 98 15.19 -12.59 9.19
C GLU A 98 14.32 -11.41 8.72
N GLU A 99 14.90 -10.22 8.53
CA GLU A 99 14.18 -9.07 7.98
C GLU A 99 13.72 -9.32 6.53
N ILE A 100 14.54 -9.99 5.72
CA ILE A 100 14.17 -10.39 4.36
C ILE A 100 13.01 -11.40 4.38
N ASP A 101 13.07 -12.41 5.25
CA ASP A 101 12.01 -13.39 5.42
C ASP A 101 10.70 -12.72 5.85
N LYS A 102 10.74 -11.81 6.82
CA LYS A 102 9.58 -11.00 7.26
C LYS A 102 8.96 -10.21 6.10
N LEU A 103 9.77 -9.55 5.27
CA LEU A 103 9.28 -8.83 4.10
C LEU A 103 8.59 -9.75 3.08
N LEU A 104 9.14 -10.94 2.84
CA LEU A 104 8.56 -11.91 1.91
C LEU A 104 7.32 -12.61 2.48
N GLU A 105 7.22 -12.74 3.79
CA GLU A 105 5.98 -13.12 4.47
C GLU A 105 4.89 -12.04 4.35
N LEU A 106 5.25 -10.76 4.49
CA LEU A 106 4.31 -9.65 4.25
C LEU A 106 3.86 -9.64 2.79
N GLN A 107 4.78 -9.86 1.84
CA GLN A 107 4.48 -9.99 0.42
C GLN A 107 3.51 -11.14 0.14
N SER A 108 3.77 -12.34 0.66
CA SER A 108 2.92 -13.53 0.48
C SER A 108 1.55 -13.39 1.18
N SER A 109 1.41 -12.44 2.11
CA SER A 109 0.14 -12.04 2.71
C SER A 109 -0.65 -11.02 1.87
N GLY A 110 -0.18 -10.69 0.66
CA GLY A 110 -0.86 -9.78 -0.27
C GLY A 110 -0.39 -8.33 -0.22
N HIS A 111 0.57 -7.99 0.65
CA HIS A 111 1.10 -6.63 0.71
C HIS A 111 2.06 -6.35 -0.45
N GLU A 112 2.12 -5.09 -0.87
CA GLU A 112 3.09 -4.65 -1.87
C GLU A 112 4.42 -4.35 -1.19
N ILE A 113 5.51 -4.90 -1.73
CA ILE A 113 6.88 -4.45 -1.42
C ILE A 113 7.32 -3.52 -2.56
N ALA A 114 7.44 -2.24 -2.23
CA ALA A 114 7.71 -1.15 -3.16
C ALA A 114 9.12 -0.59 -3.01
N HIS A 115 9.54 0.21 -3.99
CA HIS A 115 10.90 0.72 -4.08
C HIS A 115 11.03 2.07 -3.36
N HIS A 116 12.07 2.21 -2.53
CA HIS A 116 12.36 3.45 -1.78
C HIS A 116 13.81 3.93 -1.92
N GLY A 117 14.48 3.57 -3.02
CA GLY A 117 15.87 3.91 -3.28
C GLY A 117 16.87 3.02 -2.54
N TYR A 118 18.05 2.82 -3.11
CA TYR A 118 19.04 1.91 -2.53
C TYR A 118 19.60 2.39 -1.19
N LYS A 119 20.05 3.66 -1.11
CA LYS A 119 20.62 4.26 0.11
C LYS A 119 19.75 5.37 0.69
N HIS A 120 18.49 5.46 0.25
CA HIS A 120 17.55 6.48 0.71
C HIS A 120 18.08 7.91 0.46
N ARG A 121 18.73 8.13 -0.70
CA ARG A 121 19.26 9.47 -1.05
C ARG A 121 18.17 10.35 -1.65
N LYS A 122 18.20 11.64 -1.31
CA LYS A 122 17.31 12.66 -1.85
C LYS A 122 17.52 12.80 -3.36
N ALA A 123 16.48 12.59 -4.14
CA ALA A 123 16.58 12.49 -5.60
C ALA A 123 17.13 13.76 -6.24
N THR A 124 16.57 14.92 -5.88
CA THR A 124 16.96 16.20 -6.45
C THR A 124 18.37 16.60 -6.05
N ASP A 125 18.72 16.51 -4.76
CA ASP A 125 20.05 16.88 -4.27
C ASP A 125 21.14 16.03 -4.98
N TYR A 126 20.92 14.71 -5.06
CA TYR A 126 21.88 13.81 -5.72
C TYR A 126 21.96 14.06 -7.22
N SER A 127 20.82 14.27 -7.87
CA SER A 127 20.77 14.53 -9.33
C SER A 127 21.46 15.85 -9.69
N ASN A 128 21.35 16.87 -8.85
CA ASN A 128 22.01 18.16 -9.05
C ASN A 128 23.53 18.06 -8.91
N GLU A 129 24.01 17.23 -7.97
CA GLU A 129 25.44 17.07 -7.72
C GLU A 129 26.11 16.11 -8.71
N PHE A 130 25.45 14.99 -9.03
CA PHE A 130 26.07 13.87 -9.75
C PHE A 130 25.41 13.54 -11.10
N GLY A 131 24.29 14.18 -11.41
CA GLY A 131 23.51 13.92 -12.63
C GLY A 131 22.37 12.90 -12.44
N LEU A 132 21.30 13.09 -13.21
CA LEU A 132 20.08 12.29 -13.14
C LEU A 132 20.30 10.80 -13.47
N ASN A 133 21.06 10.48 -14.51
CA ASN A 133 21.34 9.09 -14.89
C ASN A 133 22.10 8.35 -13.79
N LYS A 134 23.07 9.04 -13.17
CA LYS A 134 23.85 8.49 -12.07
C LYS A 134 22.97 8.24 -10.83
N TRP A 135 22.01 9.11 -10.55
CA TRP A 135 21.02 8.86 -9.52
C TRP A 135 20.19 7.59 -9.80
N VAL A 136 19.72 7.41 -11.04
CA VAL A 136 18.96 6.22 -11.45
C VAL A 136 19.79 4.94 -11.27
N GLU A 137 21.04 4.93 -11.72
CA GLU A 137 21.94 3.79 -11.55
C GLU A 137 22.18 3.47 -10.06
N ASP A 138 22.56 4.49 -9.29
CA ASP A 138 23.02 4.32 -7.92
C ASP A 138 21.88 4.07 -6.90
N GLU A 139 20.66 4.54 -7.17
CA GLU A 139 19.52 4.39 -6.26
C GLU A 139 18.43 3.45 -6.80
N ILE A 140 18.11 3.50 -8.08
CA ILE A 140 16.97 2.77 -8.65
C ILE A 140 17.40 1.38 -9.08
N VAL A 141 18.33 1.29 -10.03
CA VAL A 141 18.84 0.01 -10.55
C VAL A 141 19.52 -0.79 -9.45
N SER A 142 20.32 -0.13 -8.60
CA SER A 142 21.01 -0.78 -7.49
C SER A 142 20.07 -1.48 -6.50
N LEU A 143 18.89 -0.92 -6.22
CA LEU A 143 17.93 -1.60 -5.35
C LEU A 143 17.20 -2.74 -6.07
N PHE A 144 16.84 -2.60 -7.36
CA PHE A 144 16.30 -3.73 -8.12
C PHE A 144 17.28 -4.93 -8.10
N ASN A 145 18.55 -4.68 -8.41
CA ASN A 145 19.60 -5.70 -8.36
C ASN A 145 19.74 -6.31 -6.96
N TRP A 146 19.63 -5.51 -5.91
CA TRP A 146 19.65 -6.02 -4.55
C TRP A 146 18.46 -6.94 -4.26
N MET A 147 17.24 -6.54 -4.63
CA MET A 147 16.01 -7.31 -4.43
C MET A 147 16.02 -8.65 -5.20
N GLU A 148 16.51 -8.67 -6.43
CA GLU A 148 16.60 -9.89 -7.27
C GLU A 148 17.50 -10.98 -6.66
N ASN A 149 18.48 -10.55 -5.87
CA ASN A 149 19.44 -11.41 -5.17
C ASN A 149 18.94 -11.88 -3.79
N GLN A 150 17.78 -11.42 -3.33
CA GLN A 150 17.18 -11.89 -2.07
C GLN A 150 16.18 -13.02 -2.32
N SER A 151 16.05 -13.90 -1.33
CA SER A 151 15.01 -14.91 -1.31
C SER A 151 14.69 -15.30 0.13
N HIS A 152 13.48 -15.79 0.36
CA HIS A 152 13.08 -16.30 1.65
C HIS A 152 13.91 -17.54 1.98
N SER A 153 14.46 -17.62 3.18
CA SER A 153 15.37 -18.68 3.62
C SER A 153 14.77 -20.09 3.47
N ILE A 154 13.49 -20.25 3.78
CA ILE A 154 12.73 -21.50 3.69
C ILE A 154 12.02 -21.66 2.33
N THR A 155 11.09 -20.75 2.00
CA THR A 155 10.20 -20.94 0.83
C THR A 155 10.90 -20.71 -0.51
N LYS A 156 12.07 -20.07 -0.48
CA LYS A 156 12.82 -19.61 -1.66
C LYS A 156 12.05 -18.62 -2.54
N GLU A 157 10.92 -18.09 -2.07
CA GLU A 157 10.19 -17.01 -2.72
C GLU A 157 11.12 -15.81 -2.88
N LYS A 158 11.02 -15.11 -4.01
CA LYS A 158 11.75 -13.88 -4.29
C LYS A 158 10.82 -12.68 -4.21
N PHE A 159 11.41 -11.50 -4.08
CA PHE A 159 10.63 -10.27 -4.22
C PHE A 159 9.99 -10.18 -5.60
N LYS A 160 8.74 -9.75 -5.63
CA LYS A 160 8.10 -9.32 -6.88
C LYS A 160 8.72 -8.01 -7.32
N LYS A 161 8.77 -7.79 -8.63
CA LYS A 161 9.26 -6.53 -9.17
C LYS A 161 8.38 -5.37 -8.68
N PRO A 162 8.95 -4.35 -8.01
CA PRO A 162 8.18 -3.18 -7.59
C PRO A 162 7.42 -2.50 -8.74
N VAL A 163 6.18 -2.11 -8.46
CA VAL A 163 5.31 -1.33 -9.37
C VAL A 163 5.38 0.16 -9.03
N SER A 164 5.49 0.46 -7.74
CA SER A 164 5.50 1.80 -7.19
C SER A 164 6.86 2.17 -6.61
N PHE A 165 7.13 3.48 -6.66
CA PHE A 165 8.30 4.10 -6.04
C PHE A 165 7.88 5.19 -5.07
N ALA A 166 8.55 5.30 -3.94
CA ALA A 166 8.38 6.39 -2.98
C ALA A 166 9.65 7.25 -2.96
N PHE A 167 9.53 8.57 -3.13
CA PHE A 167 10.69 9.47 -3.05
C PHE A 167 11.18 9.62 -1.59
N PRO A 168 12.45 9.26 -1.29
CA PRO A 168 13.07 9.54 0.01
C PRO A 168 12.92 11.01 0.40
N HIS A 169 12.56 11.25 1.66
CA HIS A 169 12.35 12.60 2.23
C HIS A 169 11.31 13.46 1.50
N PHE A 170 10.52 12.87 0.59
CA PHE A 170 9.69 13.59 -0.37
C PHE A 170 10.40 14.66 -1.20
N VAL A 171 11.70 14.49 -1.45
CA VAL A 171 12.49 15.44 -2.25
C VAL A 171 12.60 14.93 -3.68
N TYR A 172 11.97 15.65 -4.61
CA TYR A 172 11.90 15.31 -6.04
C TYR A 172 11.63 16.55 -6.89
N ASN A 173 11.93 16.45 -8.18
CA ASN A 173 11.55 17.43 -9.19
C ASN A 173 10.87 16.76 -10.41
N PHE A 174 10.50 17.56 -11.40
CA PHE A 174 9.83 17.06 -12.61
C PHE A 174 10.70 16.08 -13.41
N ASP A 175 12.01 16.34 -13.52
CA ASP A 175 12.93 15.49 -14.28
C ASP A 175 13.10 14.12 -13.62
N ASN A 176 13.19 14.07 -12.28
CA ASN A 176 13.18 12.81 -11.53
C ASN A 176 11.92 11.99 -11.83
N ILE A 177 10.73 12.61 -11.82
CA ILE A 177 9.47 11.91 -12.09
C ILE A 177 9.43 11.38 -13.54
N LYS A 178 9.81 12.23 -14.51
CA LYS A 178 9.79 11.90 -15.94
C LYS A 178 10.76 10.77 -16.28
N GLU A 179 11.90 10.71 -15.58
CA GLU A 179 12.88 9.65 -15.77
C GLU A 179 12.40 8.30 -15.21
N LEU A 180 11.70 8.33 -14.06
CA LEU A 180 11.18 7.10 -13.45
C LEU A 180 9.95 6.53 -14.17
N ILE A 181 9.05 7.39 -14.66
CA ILE A 181 7.73 6.98 -15.14
C ILE A 181 7.57 7.29 -16.64
N PRO A 182 7.11 6.32 -17.45
CA PRO A 182 6.69 4.95 -17.09
C PRO A 182 7.83 3.92 -17.16
N ARG A 183 9.09 4.34 -17.22
CA ARG A 183 10.23 3.46 -17.56
C ARG A 183 10.51 2.37 -16.53
N HIS A 184 10.46 2.74 -15.25
CA HIS A 184 10.82 1.86 -14.14
C HIS A 184 9.63 1.53 -13.24
N PHE A 185 8.66 2.45 -13.19
CA PHE A 185 7.49 2.35 -12.31
C PHE A 185 6.25 2.88 -13.02
N LYS A 186 5.10 2.37 -12.60
CA LYS A 186 3.80 2.90 -13.01
C LYS A 186 3.47 4.19 -12.26
N ILE A 187 3.85 4.26 -10.99
CA ILE A 187 3.47 5.32 -10.06
C ILE A 187 4.65 5.70 -9.17
N ALA A 188 4.87 7.00 -8.98
CA ALA A 188 5.82 7.51 -8.00
C ALA A 188 5.10 8.38 -6.98
N ARG A 189 5.17 7.98 -5.72
CA ARG A 189 4.57 8.65 -4.58
C ARG A 189 5.52 9.71 -4.04
N GLY A 190 4.98 10.90 -3.79
CA GLY A 190 5.68 11.97 -3.06
C GLY A 190 4.74 12.71 -2.10
N HIS A 191 5.16 13.91 -1.69
CA HIS A 191 4.41 14.70 -0.73
C HIS A 191 3.13 15.30 -1.34
N MET A 192 2.37 15.96 -0.47
CA MET A 192 1.10 16.57 -0.78
C MET A 192 1.16 17.58 -1.95
N ILE A 193 0.09 17.57 -2.74
CA ILE A 193 -0.24 18.61 -3.72
C ILE A 193 -1.59 19.26 -3.33
N LYS A 194 -2.20 20.02 -4.23
CA LYS A 194 -3.41 20.80 -3.90
C LYS A 194 -4.61 19.93 -3.49
N ASP A 195 -4.88 18.82 -4.19
CA ASP A 195 -6.08 18.00 -3.98
C ASP A 195 -5.84 16.65 -3.27
N ASN A 196 -4.60 16.15 -3.24
CA ASN A 196 -4.16 14.95 -2.51
C ASN A 196 -4.99 13.69 -2.80
N LEU A 197 -5.44 13.54 -4.04
CA LEU A 197 -6.27 12.42 -4.48
C LEU A 197 -5.72 11.85 -5.77
N THR A 198 -5.73 10.53 -5.87
CA THR A 198 -5.18 9.78 -7.02
C THR A 198 -6.29 8.95 -7.63
N SER A 199 -6.52 9.09 -8.94
CA SER A 199 -7.50 8.24 -9.64
C SER A 199 -7.09 6.78 -9.61
N PHE A 200 -8.02 5.85 -9.81
CA PHE A 200 -7.68 4.46 -10.06
C PHE A 200 -7.07 4.32 -11.47
N ASN A 201 -6.26 3.28 -11.71
CA ASN A 201 -5.49 3.09 -12.95
C ASN A 201 -4.55 4.28 -13.26
N HIS A 202 -3.96 4.87 -12.21
CA HIS A 202 -3.10 6.04 -12.34
C HIS A 202 -1.73 5.68 -12.92
N THR A 203 -1.14 6.61 -13.69
CA THR A 203 0.26 6.54 -14.10
C THR A 203 0.88 7.91 -13.90
N GLY A 204 2.01 8.00 -13.22
CA GLY A 204 2.65 9.28 -12.91
C GLY A 204 2.83 9.53 -11.42
N PHE A 205 2.95 10.81 -11.10
CA PHE A 205 3.11 11.28 -9.73
C PHE A 205 1.82 11.09 -8.92
N ALA A 206 1.93 10.58 -7.70
CA ALA A 206 0.81 10.44 -6.77
C ALA A 206 1.10 11.13 -5.43
N PRO A 207 0.25 12.07 -4.98
CA PRO A 207 0.41 12.71 -3.69
C PRO A 207 0.02 11.77 -2.55
N SER A 208 0.64 11.97 -1.39
CA SER A 208 0.29 11.27 -0.16
C SER A 208 0.27 12.22 1.04
N ILE A 209 -0.51 11.85 2.06
CA ILE A 209 -0.62 12.59 3.32
C ILE A 209 0.04 11.78 4.42
N CYS A 210 1.07 12.34 5.06
CA CYS A 210 1.77 11.68 6.15
C CYS A 210 1.00 11.79 7.49
N LEU A 211 0.90 10.69 8.24
CA LEU A 211 0.24 10.59 9.55
C LEU A 211 1.16 10.66 10.76
N ASP A 212 2.47 10.65 10.54
CA ASP A 212 3.46 10.64 11.61
C ASP A 212 3.21 11.72 12.68
N ALA A 213 3.66 11.45 13.90
CA ALA A 213 3.39 12.27 15.08
C ALA A 213 4.09 13.65 15.10
N PHE A 214 4.67 14.11 13.99
CA PHE A 214 4.94 15.54 13.83
C PHE A 214 3.61 16.22 13.46
N TYR A 215 2.90 16.69 14.49
CA TYR A 215 1.51 17.17 14.44
C TYR A 215 0.49 16.01 14.34
N SER A 216 0.26 15.35 15.49
CA SER A 216 -0.82 14.40 15.81
C SER A 216 -1.84 14.15 14.70
N SER A 217 -1.87 12.92 14.19
CA SER A 217 -2.87 12.44 13.24
C SER A 217 -4.27 12.89 13.64
N ASN A 218 -4.82 13.83 12.86
CA ASN A 218 -6.10 14.42 13.21
C ASN A 218 -7.21 13.60 12.56
N LEU A 219 -7.63 12.54 13.25
CA LEU A 219 -8.67 11.61 12.78
C LEU A 219 -9.95 12.33 12.34
N TYR A 220 -10.28 13.48 12.93
CA TYR A 220 -11.42 14.29 12.51
C TYR A 220 -11.24 14.81 11.07
N PHE A 221 -10.07 15.35 10.73
CA PHE A 221 -9.79 15.80 9.37
C PHE A 221 -9.55 14.64 8.40
N VAL A 222 -8.89 13.56 8.81
CA VAL A 222 -8.73 12.35 7.99
C VAL A 222 -10.11 11.81 7.56
N LYS A 223 -11.06 11.70 8.49
CA LYS A 223 -12.47 11.33 8.19
C LYS A 223 -13.15 12.29 7.22
N LYS A 224 -12.83 13.59 7.26
CA LYS A 224 -13.35 14.55 6.28
C LYS A 224 -12.71 14.38 4.89
N MET A 225 -11.42 14.07 4.84
CA MET A 225 -10.70 13.81 3.59
C MET A 225 -11.21 12.54 2.91
N MET A 226 -11.49 11.47 3.67
CA MET A 226 -12.18 10.27 3.18
C MET A 226 -13.53 10.60 2.51
N LYS A 227 -14.30 11.54 3.06
CA LYS A 227 -15.56 11.98 2.43
C LYS A 227 -15.33 12.72 1.11
N ILE A 228 -14.21 13.44 0.97
CA ILE A 228 -13.84 14.08 -0.31
C ILE A 228 -13.44 12.98 -1.31
N ALA A 229 -12.59 12.03 -0.91
CA ALA A 229 -12.17 10.89 -1.72
C ALA A 229 -13.41 10.15 -2.28
N LYS A 230 -14.33 9.75 -1.39
CA LYS A 230 -15.62 9.13 -1.75
C LYS A 230 -16.39 9.93 -2.78
N LYS A 231 -16.59 11.23 -2.54
CA LYS A 231 -17.38 12.10 -3.44
C LYS A 231 -16.70 12.30 -4.80
N SER A 232 -15.38 12.23 -4.85
CA SER A 232 -14.60 12.40 -6.07
C SER A 232 -14.43 11.12 -6.89
N GLY A 233 -14.73 9.94 -6.32
CA GLY A 233 -14.42 8.65 -6.95
C GLY A 233 -12.91 8.35 -7.04
N ARG A 234 -12.08 9.03 -6.24
CA ARG A 234 -10.62 8.91 -6.23
C ARG A 234 -10.11 8.39 -4.89
N ASN A 235 -8.85 7.98 -4.89
CA ASN A 235 -8.19 7.30 -3.79
C ASN A 235 -7.35 8.25 -2.95
N LEU A 236 -7.32 8.01 -1.64
CA LEU A 236 -6.45 8.72 -0.71
C LEU A 236 -5.24 7.85 -0.37
N ILE A 237 -4.03 8.34 -0.63
CA ILE A 237 -2.80 7.67 -0.20
C ILE A 237 -2.36 8.28 1.13
N ILE A 238 -2.22 7.42 2.13
CA ILE A 238 -1.86 7.75 3.50
C ILE A 238 -0.49 7.14 3.79
N THR A 239 0.47 7.98 4.16
CA THR A 239 1.83 7.55 4.47
C THR A 239 2.12 7.60 5.96
N SER A 240 2.95 6.70 6.45
CA SER A 240 3.52 6.67 7.80
C SER A 240 4.89 5.98 7.72
N HIS A 241 5.73 6.05 8.75
CA HIS A 241 6.92 5.20 8.82
C HIS A 241 6.66 3.96 9.68
N SER A 242 6.69 4.09 11.01
CA SER A 242 6.42 2.95 11.91
C SER A 242 4.96 2.71 12.23
N ILE A 243 4.67 1.45 12.56
CA ILE A 243 3.46 1.02 13.26
C ILE A 243 3.87 0.67 14.69
N LEU A 244 3.71 1.60 15.63
CA LEU A 244 4.19 1.43 17.01
C LEU A 244 3.16 1.90 18.03
N PRO A 245 2.87 1.10 19.08
CA PRO A 245 2.06 1.56 20.20
C PRO A 245 2.65 2.82 20.86
N LYS A 246 1.81 3.60 21.54
CA LYS A 246 2.21 4.88 22.12
C LYS A 246 3.11 4.69 23.34
N GLU A 247 2.87 3.60 24.05
CA GLU A 247 3.54 3.16 25.27
C GLU A 247 4.96 2.64 25.05
N ILE A 248 5.31 2.23 23.83
CA ILE A 248 6.67 1.81 23.50
C ILE A 248 7.55 3.05 23.47
N ASP A 249 8.58 3.07 24.32
CA ASP A 249 9.59 4.11 24.27
C ASP A 249 10.50 3.86 23.07
N TRP A 250 10.73 4.91 22.30
CA TRP A 250 11.65 4.84 21.18
C TRP A 250 13.09 4.61 21.63
N ALA A 251 13.45 5.07 22.84
CA ALA A 251 14.77 4.88 23.40
C ALA A 251 15.13 3.41 23.60
N ASP A 252 14.13 2.53 23.80
CA ASP A 252 14.32 1.09 24.03
C ASP A 252 14.98 0.39 22.84
N PHE A 253 14.88 0.96 21.64
CA PHE A 253 15.46 0.38 20.46
C PHE A 253 16.96 0.71 20.29
N GLY A 254 17.53 1.66 21.07
CA GLY A 254 18.99 1.88 21.15
C GLY A 254 19.65 2.68 20.01
N TRP A 255 18.91 3.53 19.29
CA TRP A 255 19.37 4.16 18.03
C TRP A 255 20.09 5.52 18.22
N GLY A 256 20.47 5.87 19.45
CA GLY A 256 21.17 7.13 19.77
C GLY A 256 20.29 8.39 19.71
N GLU A 257 20.88 9.56 20.00
CA GLU A 257 20.14 10.83 20.18
C GLU A 257 19.45 11.34 18.90
N GLU A 258 20.06 11.16 17.72
CA GLU A 258 19.45 11.53 16.43
C GLU A 258 18.15 10.75 16.16
N SER A 259 17.99 9.57 16.77
CA SER A 259 16.82 8.73 16.60
C SER A 259 15.60 9.21 17.36
N ILE A 260 15.74 9.99 18.44
CA ILE A 260 14.60 10.42 19.27
C ILE A 260 13.54 11.12 18.41
N LYS A 261 13.98 11.93 17.43
CA LYS A 261 13.09 12.57 16.45
C LYS A 261 12.47 11.53 15.51
N SER A 262 13.22 10.57 15.02
CA SER A 262 12.72 9.45 14.21
C SER A 262 11.68 8.61 14.97
N GLY A 263 11.78 8.53 16.29
CA GLY A 263 10.75 7.91 17.13
C GLY A 263 9.39 8.59 17.14
N THR A 264 9.31 9.80 16.61
CA THR A 264 8.03 10.48 16.38
C THR A 264 7.41 10.12 15.03
N TRP A 265 8.15 9.48 14.12
CA TRP A 265 7.65 9.04 12.81
C TRP A 265 6.96 7.68 12.93
N ARG A 266 5.83 7.71 13.62
CA ARG A 266 5.01 6.53 13.89
C ARG A 266 3.53 6.87 13.90
N THR A 267 2.75 5.86 13.57
CA THR A 267 1.31 5.82 13.77
C THR A 267 0.98 4.63 14.67
N THR A 268 0.05 4.80 15.61
CA THR A 268 -0.32 3.70 16.52
C THR A 268 -1.22 2.68 15.81
N PRO A 269 -1.16 1.38 16.19
CA PRO A 269 -2.11 0.38 15.71
C PRO A 269 -3.57 0.82 15.91
N THR A 270 -3.89 1.44 17.05
CA THR A 270 -5.24 1.97 17.35
C THR A 270 -5.68 3.08 16.41
N THR A 271 -4.74 3.92 15.94
CA THR A 271 -5.04 4.99 14.98
C THR A 271 -5.30 4.39 13.60
N ILE A 272 -4.48 3.43 13.15
CA ILE A 272 -4.68 2.71 11.90
C ILE A 272 -6.03 1.99 11.91
N GLN A 273 -6.34 1.28 13.00
CA GLN A 273 -7.64 0.64 13.21
C GLN A 273 -8.80 1.63 13.08
N ALA A 274 -8.72 2.78 13.75
CA ALA A 274 -9.76 3.81 13.67
C ALA A 274 -9.96 4.39 12.26
N ILE A 275 -8.89 4.43 11.44
CA ILE A 275 -8.94 4.82 10.03
C ILE A 275 -9.61 3.71 9.21
N ILE A 276 -9.25 2.45 9.43
CA ILE A 276 -9.85 1.29 8.77
C ILE A 276 -11.36 1.25 9.03
N ASP A 277 -11.78 1.35 10.29
CA ASP A 277 -13.20 1.33 10.68
C ASP A 277 -13.97 2.49 10.05
N ALA A 278 -13.36 3.68 10.02
CA ALA A 278 -13.97 4.86 9.41
C ALA A 278 -14.11 4.73 7.89
N ALA A 279 -13.12 4.14 7.21
CA ALA A 279 -13.13 3.90 5.78
C ALA A 279 -14.20 2.87 5.39
N ARG A 280 -14.27 1.75 6.11
CA ARG A 280 -15.31 0.72 5.93
C ARG A 280 -16.71 1.28 6.15
N LYS A 281 -16.92 2.03 7.24
CA LYS A 281 -18.20 2.74 7.49
C LYS A 281 -18.55 3.74 6.39
N SER A 282 -17.53 4.25 5.69
CA SER A 282 -17.71 5.14 4.55
C SER A 282 -17.79 4.42 3.21
N ASP A 283 -17.81 3.07 3.18
CA ASP A 283 -17.82 2.26 1.96
C ASP A 283 -16.64 2.60 1.02
N LEU A 284 -15.46 2.78 1.61
CA LEU A 284 -14.19 2.91 0.89
C LEU A 284 -13.49 1.56 0.84
N GLU A 285 -12.88 1.24 -0.29
CA GLU A 285 -12.05 0.05 -0.44
C GLU A 285 -10.61 0.30 0.06
N PHE A 286 -9.82 -0.76 0.23
CA PHE A 286 -8.40 -0.67 0.54
C PHE A 286 -7.58 -1.18 -0.63
N TYR A 287 -6.52 -0.45 -0.96
CA TYR A 287 -5.63 -0.76 -2.07
C TYR A 287 -4.18 -0.69 -1.64
N THR A 288 -3.33 -1.47 -2.30
CA THR A 288 -1.91 -1.12 -2.40
C THR A 288 -1.72 0.05 -3.39
N THR A 289 -0.54 0.66 -3.37
CA THR A 289 -0.16 1.70 -4.33
C THR A 289 -0.09 1.15 -5.76
N SER A 290 0.33 -0.12 -5.93
CA SER A 290 0.26 -0.83 -7.21
C SER A 290 -1.16 -0.96 -7.76
N GLU A 291 -2.14 -1.28 -6.91
CA GLU A 291 -3.54 -1.40 -7.32
C GLU A 291 -4.15 -0.05 -7.68
N VAL A 292 -3.80 1.03 -6.95
CA VAL A 292 -4.15 2.40 -7.34
C VAL A 292 -3.61 2.73 -8.74
N ALA A 293 -2.44 2.21 -9.10
CA ALA A 293 -1.86 2.34 -10.43
C ALA A 293 -2.47 1.41 -11.50
N GLY A 294 -3.49 0.62 -11.14
CA GLY A 294 -4.17 -0.30 -12.05
C GLY A 294 -3.40 -1.57 -12.36
N VAL A 295 -2.44 -1.95 -11.52
CA VAL A 295 -1.64 -3.16 -11.69
C VAL A 295 -2.12 -4.26 -10.76
N ALA A 296 -2.37 -5.44 -11.32
CA ALA A 296 -2.78 -6.62 -10.59
C ALA A 296 -1.55 -7.35 -10.03
N THR A 297 -1.67 -7.84 -8.79
CA THR A 297 -0.68 -8.70 -8.16
C THR A 297 -1.30 -10.06 -7.82
N PHE A 298 -0.53 -11.13 -8.00
CA PHE A 298 -0.98 -12.50 -7.73
C PHE A 298 -0.03 -13.19 -6.78
N ILE A 299 -0.53 -13.79 -5.70
CA ILE A 299 0.33 -14.47 -4.71
C ILE A 299 0.72 -15.86 -5.20
N ASP A 300 -0.21 -16.58 -5.81
CA ASP A 300 0.06 -17.91 -6.35
C ASP A 300 0.70 -17.81 -7.75
N PRO A 301 1.92 -18.32 -7.95
CA PRO A 301 2.61 -18.22 -9.23
C PRO A 301 1.94 -19.04 -10.34
N ASN A 302 1.20 -20.12 -10.01
CA ASN A 302 0.45 -20.87 -11.01
C ASN A 302 -0.79 -20.08 -11.47
N PHE A 303 -1.42 -19.35 -10.54
CA PHE A 303 -2.51 -18.44 -10.90
C PHE A 303 -1.98 -17.31 -11.79
N GLU A 304 -0.90 -16.63 -11.41
CA GLU A 304 -0.29 -15.58 -12.24
C GLU A 304 0.08 -16.11 -13.64
N LYS A 305 0.73 -17.27 -13.72
CA LYS A 305 1.12 -17.91 -14.98
C LYS A 305 -0.07 -18.20 -15.89
N TYR A 306 -1.21 -18.57 -15.32
CA TYR A 306 -2.44 -18.74 -16.10
C TYR A 306 -2.96 -17.40 -16.61
N VAL A 307 -3.06 -16.39 -15.74
CA VAL A 307 -3.56 -15.06 -16.10
C VAL A 307 -2.72 -14.40 -17.19
N ARG A 308 -1.39 -14.56 -17.15
CA ARG A 308 -0.50 -14.05 -18.21
C ARG A 308 -0.85 -14.59 -19.59
N LYS A 309 -1.43 -15.79 -19.70
CA LYS A 309 -1.87 -16.36 -20.98
C LYS A 309 -3.21 -15.80 -21.48
N LEU A 310 -3.97 -15.13 -20.61
CA LEU A 310 -5.28 -14.57 -20.94
C LEU A 310 -5.21 -13.12 -21.41
N ILE A 311 -4.18 -12.38 -20.99
CA ILE A 311 -4.00 -10.98 -21.37
C ILE A 311 -3.35 -10.83 -22.75
N SER A 312 -3.52 -9.66 -23.36
CA SER A 312 -3.07 -9.36 -24.71
C SER A 312 -1.55 -9.48 -24.90
N ASN A 313 -0.76 -9.12 -23.88
CA ASN A 313 0.69 -9.26 -23.88
C ASN A 313 1.15 -10.09 -22.65
N PRO A 314 1.36 -11.42 -22.81
CA PRO A 314 1.84 -12.28 -21.74
C PRO A 314 3.19 -11.89 -21.12
N SER A 315 4.01 -11.19 -21.90
CA SER A 315 5.35 -10.71 -21.52
C SER A 315 5.34 -9.28 -20.99
N ALA A 316 4.17 -8.66 -20.83
CA ALA A 316 4.06 -7.36 -20.22
C ALA A 316 4.66 -7.38 -18.81
N GLU A 317 5.39 -6.31 -18.47
CA GLU A 317 6.01 -6.16 -17.17
C GLU A 317 4.97 -6.19 -16.04
N TRP A 318 3.85 -5.51 -16.24
CA TRP A 318 2.74 -5.44 -15.31
C TRP A 318 1.47 -5.99 -15.94
N ILE A 319 0.65 -6.69 -15.15
CA ILE A 319 -0.66 -7.20 -15.56
C ILE A 319 -1.70 -6.09 -15.32
N PRO A 320 -2.30 -5.48 -16.36
CA PRO A 320 -3.26 -4.39 -16.16
C PRO A 320 -4.59 -4.93 -15.64
N ILE A 321 -5.08 -4.38 -14.53
CA ILE A 321 -6.40 -4.73 -13.97
C ILE A 321 -7.52 -4.55 -15.01
N SER A 322 -7.40 -3.55 -15.89
CA SER A 322 -8.38 -3.27 -16.94
C SER A 322 -8.58 -4.43 -17.93
N GLU A 323 -7.57 -5.27 -18.17
CA GLU A 323 -7.72 -6.45 -19.03
C GLU A 323 -8.43 -7.59 -18.29
N LEU A 324 -8.16 -7.74 -16.98
CA LEU A 324 -8.79 -8.77 -16.15
C LEU A 324 -10.30 -8.55 -16.02
N CYS A 325 -10.73 -7.29 -16.01
CA CYS A 325 -12.15 -6.93 -16.03
C CYS A 325 -12.92 -7.50 -17.23
N LEU A 326 -12.27 -7.83 -18.34
CA LEU A 326 -12.94 -8.25 -19.56
C LEU A 326 -13.29 -9.75 -19.56
N ILE A 327 -12.68 -10.50 -18.66
CA ILE A 327 -12.77 -11.96 -18.61
C ILE A 327 -14.07 -12.38 -17.92
N LYS A 328 -14.85 -13.23 -18.60
CA LYS A 328 -16.14 -13.74 -18.12
C LYS A 328 -16.11 -15.19 -17.65
N GLU A 329 -15.18 -15.98 -18.18
CA GLU A 329 -15.08 -17.39 -17.84
C GLU A 329 -13.61 -17.75 -17.64
N MET A 330 -13.31 -18.51 -16.58
CA MET A 330 -11.96 -19.02 -16.32
C MET A 330 -11.99 -20.49 -15.91
N ASP A 331 -11.09 -21.26 -16.51
CA ASP A 331 -10.81 -22.63 -16.10
C ASP A 331 -9.43 -22.70 -15.43
N LEU A 332 -9.46 -22.67 -14.10
CA LEU A 332 -8.33 -22.82 -13.20
C LEU A 332 -8.20 -24.26 -12.67
N SER A 333 -8.90 -25.24 -13.25
CA SER A 333 -8.85 -26.62 -12.76
C SER A 333 -7.49 -27.28 -12.94
N ASN A 334 -7.12 -28.10 -11.95
CA ASN A 334 -5.87 -28.87 -11.94
C ASN A 334 -4.61 -28.01 -12.19
N LYS A 335 -4.51 -26.86 -11.53
CA LYS A 335 -3.36 -25.93 -11.67
C LYS A 335 -2.48 -25.86 -10.44
N GLY A 336 -2.79 -26.65 -9.41
CA GLY A 336 -2.04 -26.63 -8.16
C GLY A 336 -2.13 -25.29 -7.42
N ILE A 337 -3.19 -24.52 -7.67
CA ILE A 337 -3.42 -23.21 -7.04
C ILE A 337 -3.78 -23.42 -5.57
N SER A 338 -3.21 -22.61 -4.70
CA SER A 338 -3.43 -22.66 -3.25
C SER A 338 -3.95 -21.34 -2.69
N ASN A 339 -3.69 -20.23 -3.39
CA ASN A 339 -4.09 -18.89 -2.99
C ASN A 339 -4.82 -18.18 -4.14
N LEU A 340 -6.02 -17.64 -3.85
CA LEU A 340 -6.87 -16.95 -4.81
C LEU A 340 -6.64 -15.43 -4.88
N ASP A 341 -5.64 -14.91 -4.17
CA ASP A 341 -5.28 -13.49 -4.26
C ASP A 341 -5.05 -13.05 -5.71
N GLY A 342 -5.80 -12.03 -6.12
CA GLY A 342 -5.88 -11.55 -7.50
C GLY A 342 -7.21 -11.88 -8.18
N ILE A 343 -8.02 -12.79 -7.63
CA ILE A 343 -9.33 -13.12 -8.20
C ILE A 343 -10.29 -11.92 -8.13
N GLN A 344 -10.16 -11.04 -7.15
CA GLN A 344 -11.02 -9.86 -6.97
C GLN A 344 -10.99 -8.87 -8.14
N TYR A 345 -9.99 -8.97 -9.04
CA TYR A 345 -9.91 -8.13 -10.22
C TYR A 345 -10.85 -8.57 -11.36
N PHE A 346 -11.39 -9.78 -11.32
CA PHE A 346 -12.23 -10.35 -12.38
C PHE A 346 -13.71 -9.99 -12.17
N ILE A 347 -14.02 -8.69 -12.11
CA ILE A 347 -15.35 -8.17 -11.70
C ILE A 347 -16.51 -8.60 -12.61
N ASN A 348 -16.21 -9.02 -13.85
CA ASN A 348 -17.19 -9.51 -14.82
C ASN A 348 -17.18 -11.04 -14.96
N LEU A 349 -16.47 -11.77 -14.10
CA LEU A 349 -16.42 -13.22 -14.12
C LEU A 349 -17.79 -13.81 -13.78
N GLU A 350 -18.32 -14.64 -14.68
CA GLU A 350 -19.61 -15.31 -14.57
C GLU A 350 -19.45 -16.80 -14.27
N LYS A 351 -18.40 -17.45 -14.80
CA LYS A 351 -18.11 -18.87 -14.56
C LYS A 351 -16.65 -19.09 -14.15
N LEU A 352 -16.45 -19.89 -13.11
CA LEU A 352 -15.13 -20.22 -12.57
C LEU A 352 -15.03 -21.70 -12.24
N ASN A 353 -14.04 -22.38 -12.81
CA ASN A 353 -13.70 -23.76 -12.45
C ASN A 353 -12.39 -23.78 -11.66
N LEU A 354 -12.46 -24.14 -10.37
CA LEU A 354 -11.35 -24.30 -9.43
C LEU A 354 -11.11 -25.78 -9.07
N ASN A 355 -11.74 -26.73 -9.76
CA ASN A 355 -11.68 -28.16 -9.43
C ASN A 355 -10.23 -28.68 -9.36
N ASN A 356 -9.95 -29.62 -8.44
CA ASN A 356 -8.63 -30.26 -8.28
C ASN A 356 -7.50 -29.25 -8.01
N ASN A 357 -7.63 -28.44 -6.96
CA ASN A 357 -6.59 -27.50 -6.51
C ASN A 357 -6.30 -27.69 -5.02
N LYS A 358 -5.51 -26.78 -4.44
CA LYS A 358 -5.08 -26.80 -3.03
C LYS A 358 -5.65 -25.63 -2.23
N ILE A 359 -6.80 -25.10 -2.64
CA ILE A 359 -7.40 -23.89 -2.06
C ILE A 359 -8.07 -24.26 -0.75
N THR A 360 -7.76 -23.50 0.30
CA THR A 360 -8.37 -23.67 1.64
C THR A 360 -9.24 -22.49 2.05
N ASP A 361 -9.11 -21.35 1.36
CA ASP A 361 -9.83 -20.11 1.64
C ASP A 361 -10.49 -19.59 0.36
N PHE A 362 -11.82 -19.46 0.41
CA PHE A 362 -12.66 -19.00 -0.70
C PHE A 362 -13.29 -17.61 -0.45
N ARG A 363 -12.93 -16.92 0.64
CA ARG A 363 -13.56 -15.63 1.03
C ARG A 363 -13.48 -14.58 -0.07
N LEU A 364 -12.39 -14.57 -0.86
CA LEU A 364 -12.21 -13.62 -1.96
C LEU A 364 -13.24 -13.77 -3.09
N LEU A 365 -13.93 -14.90 -3.20
CA LEU A 365 -15.00 -15.08 -4.20
C LEU A 365 -16.20 -14.16 -3.92
N GLU A 366 -16.40 -13.69 -2.69
CA GLU A 366 -17.42 -12.69 -2.33
C GLU A 366 -17.20 -11.34 -3.04
N LYS A 367 -15.99 -11.09 -3.55
CA LYS A 367 -15.65 -9.87 -4.30
C LYS A 367 -16.06 -9.94 -5.79
N LEU A 368 -16.65 -11.04 -6.25
CA LEU A 368 -17.05 -11.27 -7.65
C LEU A 368 -18.56 -11.06 -7.84
N PRO A 369 -19.04 -9.85 -8.19
CA PRO A 369 -20.46 -9.54 -8.19
C PRO A 369 -21.27 -10.27 -9.27
N LYS A 370 -20.61 -10.81 -10.30
CA LYS A 370 -21.27 -11.48 -11.43
C LYS A 370 -21.11 -13.01 -11.45
N LEU A 371 -20.41 -13.59 -10.47
CA LEU A 371 -20.14 -15.02 -10.46
C LEU A 371 -21.43 -15.82 -10.23
N LYS A 372 -21.78 -16.69 -11.18
CA LYS A 372 -23.00 -17.52 -11.16
C LYS A 372 -22.71 -19.01 -11.23
N GLY A 373 -21.61 -19.40 -11.88
CA GLY A 373 -21.16 -20.80 -11.97
C GLY A 373 -19.83 -20.99 -11.26
N LEU A 374 -19.79 -21.84 -10.24
CA LEU A 374 -18.58 -22.22 -9.52
C LEU A 374 -18.47 -23.74 -9.44
N ASN A 375 -17.38 -24.30 -9.95
CA ASN A 375 -16.94 -25.64 -9.58
C ASN A 375 -15.71 -25.50 -8.68
N SER A 376 -15.76 -26.03 -7.47
CA SER A 376 -14.63 -25.98 -6.51
C SER A 376 -14.29 -27.35 -5.92
N ASP A 377 -14.76 -28.41 -6.57
CA ASP A 377 -14.61 -29.78 -6.10
C ASP A 377 -13.13 -30.15 -5.95
N ASN A 378 -12.86 -31.17 -5.13
CA ASN A 378 -11.50 -31.69 -4.91
C ASN A 378 -10.47 -30.63 -4.48
N ASN A 379 -10.91 -29.69 -3.64
CA ASN A 379 -10.04 -28.80 -2.89
C ASN A 379 -10.04 -29.19 -1.40
N PRO A 380 -8.95 -28.94 -0.66
CA PRO A 380 -8.88 -29.17 0.78
C PRO A 380 -9.72 -28.12 1.53
N VAL A 381 -11.05 -28.26 1.55
CA VAL A 381 -11.91 -27.35 2.32
C VAL A 381 -11.71 -27.64 3.81
N LYS A 382 -11.04 -26.74 4.54
CA LYS A 382 -11.18 -26.70 6.01
C LYS A 382 -12.57 -26.15 6.31
N SER A 383 -13.35 -26.91 7.07
CA SER A 383 -14.63 -26.46 7.63
C SER A 383 -14.49 -25.06 8.24
N VAL A 384 -15.14 -24.07 7.66
CA VAL A 384 -15.19 -22.71 8.22
C VAL A 384 -15.93 -22.77 9.56
N PRO A 385 -15.44 -22.15 10.66
CA PRO A 385 -16.23 -22.00 11.86
C PRO A 385 -17.49 -21.19 11.51
N ARG A 386 -18.68 -21.78 11.68
CA ARG A 386 -19.95 -21.07 11.55
C ARG A 386 -19.91 -19.83 12.46
N LYS A 387 -19.71 -18.63 11.90
CA LYS A 387 -20.19 -17.43 12.56
C LYS A 387 -21.71 -17.55 12.60
N ARG A 388 -22.26 -17.71 13.81
CA ARG A 388 -23.69 -17.53 14.07
C ARG A 388 -24.09 -16.17 13.52
N LEU A 389 -24.83 -16.15 12.42
CA LEU A 389 -25.75 -15.06 12.14
C LEU A 389 -26.91 -15.23 13.12
N SER A 390 -26.77 -14.62 14.30
CA SER A 390 -27.89 -14.37 15.18
C SER A 390 -28.36 -12.93 14.98
N GLY A 391 -29.60 -12.77 14.55
CA GLY A 391 -30.36 -11.53 14.73
C GLY A 391 -30.83 -10.87 13.45
N VAL A 392 -32.11 -11.13 13.15
CA VAL A 392 -33.13 -10.31 12.47
C VAL A 392 -32.75 -8.85 12.22
#